data_AF-A0A3S4YHS9-F1
#
_entry.id   AF-A0A3S4YHS9-F1
#
_cell.length_a   1.000
_cell.length_b   1.000
_cell.length_c   1.000
_cell.angle_alpha   90.00
_cell.angle_beta   90.00
_cell.angle_gamma   90.00
#
_symmetry.space_group_name_H-M   'P 1'
#
loop_
_entity.id
_entity.type
_entity.pdbx_description
1 polymer ?
#
loop_
_entity_poly.entity_id
_entity_poly.type
_entity_poly.pdbx_seq_one_letter_code
_entity_poly.pdbx_strand_id
1 'polypeptide(L)' 'MLTVEGERVLDQATGRICDVEQHMVGGLSDAKRQELWDLLTICIEGLHAGGLKT' A
#
# COMPACT_ATOMS: atom_id res chain seq x y z
N MET A 1 -19.65 -5.75 11.90
CA MET A 1 -20.12 -6.57 10.77
C MET A 1 -20.58 -5.62 9.69
N LEU A 2 -20.04 -5.76 8.48
CA LEU A 2 -20.46 -4.92 7.36
C LEU A 2 -21.84 -5.39 6.87
N THR A 3 -22.55 -4.53 6.13
CA THR A 3 -23.71 -4.98 5.36
C THR A 3 -23.24 -5.88 4.22
N VAL A 4 -24.15 -6.66 3.63
CA VAL A 4 -23.85 -7.48 2.43
C VAL A 4 -23.23 -6.63 1.31
N GLU A 5 -23.74 -5.41 1.11
CA GLU A 5 -23.16 -4.48 0.14
C GLU A 5 -21.79 -3.96 0.57
N GLY A 6 -21.58 -3.74 1.87
CA GLY A 6 -20.28 -3.36 2.42
C GLY A 6 -19.23 -4.46 2.22
N GLU A 7 -19.58 -5.73 2.41
CA GLU A 7 -18.70 -6.87 2.13
C GLU A 7 -18.35 -6.94 0.64
N ARG A 8 -19.35 -6.79 -0.24
CA ARG A 8 -19.13 -6.80 -1.70
C ARG A 8 -18.16 -5.71 -2.17
N VAL A 9 -18.31 -4.50 -1.64
CA VAL A 9 -17.42 -3.37 -1.97
C VAL A 9 -16.01 -3.61 -1.42
N LEU A 10 -15.89 -4.18 -0.22
CA LEU A 10 -14.60 -4.52 0.37
C LEU A 10 -13.86 -5.58 -0.45
N ASP A 11 -14.54 -6.63 -0.90
CA ASP A 11 -13.97 -7.67 -1.76
C ASP A 11 -13.46 -7.07 -3.07
N GLN A 12 -14.25 -6.20 -3.70
CA GLN A 12 -13.84 -5.51 -4.93
C GLN A 12 -12.61 -4.62 -4.70
N ALA A 13 -12.58 -3.87 -3.59
CA ALA A 13 -11.45 -3.00 -3.26
C ALA A 13 -10.19 -3.83 -3.00
N THR A 14 -10.32 -4.93 -2.27
CA THR A 14 -9.22 -5.86 -1.97
C THR A 14 -8.64 -6.45 -3.26
N GLY A 15 -9.49 -6.93 -4.17
CA GLY A 15 -9.04 -7.45 -5.47
C GLY A 15 -8.25 -6.40 -6.26
N ARG A 16 -8.75 -5.16 -6.34
CA ARG A 16 -8.05 -4.07 -7.04
C ARG A 16 -6.71 -3.71 -6.40
N ILE A 17 -6.61 -3.76 -5.08
CA ILE A 17 -5.35 -3.53 -4.36
C ILE A 17 -4.34 -4.62 -4.73
N CYS A 18 -4.77 -5.90 -4.69
CA CYS A 18 -3.92 -7.02 -5.08
C CYS A 18 -3.42 -6.90 -6.54
N ASP A 19 -4.27 -6.48 -7.47
CA ASP A 19 -3.87 -6.27 -8.87
C ASP A 19 -2.77 -5.21 -9.01
N VAL A 20 -2.91 -4.10 -8.29
CA VAL A 20 -1.91 -3.02 -8.27
C VAL A 20 -0.60 -3.51 -7.64
N GLU A 21 -0.67 -4.21 -6.51
CA GLU A 21 0.51 -4.78 -5.85
C GLU A 21 1.25 -5.76 -6.77
N GLN A 22 0.53 -6.65 -7.46
CA GLN A 22 1.14 -7.57 -8.41
C GLN A 22 1.79 -6.83 -9.58
N HIS A 23 1.15 -5.79 -10.11
CA HIS A 23 1.72 -5.00 -11.19
C HIS A 23 2.98 -4.24 -10.77
N MET A 24 3.01 -3.69 -9.54
CA MET A 24 4.10 -2.87 -9.05
C MET A 24 5.29 -3.68 -8.53
N VAL A 25 5.02 -4.76 -7.79
CA VAL A 25 6.04 -5.48 -7.02
C VAL A 25 6.01 -7.00 -7.19
N GLY A 26 5.15 -7.54 -8.05
CA GLY A 26 4.99 -9.01 -8.22
C GLY A 26 6.23 -9.75 -8.70
N GLY A 27 7.14 -9.07 -9.43
CA GLY A 27 8.41 -9.64 -9.89
C GLY A 27 9.56 -9.54 -8.89
N LEU A 28 9.35 -8.90 -7.73
CA LEU A 28 10.40 -8.73 -6.72
C LEU A 28 10.45 -9.94 -5.78
N SER A 29 11.67 -10.29 -5.34
CA SER A 29 11.84 -11.20 -4.22
C SER A 29 11.33 -10.56 -2.92
N ASP A 30 11.01 -11.38 -1.92
CA ASP A 30 10.53 -10.88 -0.63
C ASP A 30 11.51 -9.90 0.02
N ALA A 31 12.81 -10.18 -0.07
CA ALA A 31 13.84 -9.28 0.43
C ALA A 31 13.81 -7.91 -0.26
N LYS A 32 13.59 -7.88 -1.59
CA LYS A 32 13.51 -6.63 -2.36
C LYS A 32 12.21 -5.89 -2.12
N ARG A 33 11.11 -6.60 -1.87
CA ARG A 33 9.85 -5.98 -1.41
C ARG A 33 10.00 -5.32 -0.06
N GLN A 34 10.67 -5.98 0.89
CA GLN A 34 10.93 -5.42 2.21
C GLN A 34 11.83 -4.19 2.13
N GLU A 35 12.92 -4.25 1.36
CA GLU A 35 13.81 -3.10 1.14
C GLU A 35 13.07 -1.90 0.54
N LEU A 36 12.22 -2.13 -0.47
CA LEU A 36 11.41 -1.07 -1.07
C LEU A 36 10.42 -0.48 -0.06
N TRP A 37 9.77 -1.32 0.74
CA TRP A 37 8.85 -0.87 1.79
C TRP A 37 9.54 0.04 2.81
N ASP A 38 10.72 -0.35 3.28
CA ASP A 38 11.49 0.42 4.27
C ASP A 38 11.88 1.79 3.71
N LEU A 39 12.35 1.84 2.45
CA LEU A 39 12.70 3.08 1.76
C LEU A 39 11.49 4.00 1.58
N LEU A 40 10.33 3.46 1.16
CA LEU A 40 9.11 4.24 1.00
C LEU A 40 8.59 4.78 2.34
N THR A 41 8.69 3.99 3.40
CA THR A 41 8.32 4.41 4.76
C THR A 41 9.15 5.61 5.21
N ILE A 42 10.47 5.56 5.03
CA ILE A 42 11.38 6.67 5.34
C ILE A 42 10.99 7.94 4.55
N CYS A 43 10.70 7.80 3.25
CA CYS A 43 10.26 8.92 2.43
C CYS A 43 8.95 9.56 2.95
N ILE A 44 7.97 8.74 3.30
CA ILE A 44 6.67 9.20 3.83
C ILE A 44 6.86 9.93 5.16
N GLU A 45 7.65 9.35 6.07
CA GLU A 45 7.97 9.97 7.36
C GLU A 45 8.70 11.30 7.17
N GLY A 46 9.66 11.36 6.23
CA GLY A 46 10.37 12.60 5.89
C GLY A 46 9.45 13.68 5.34
N LEU A 47 8.49 13.32 4.48
CA LEU A 47 7.50 14.25 3.94
C LEU A 47 6.57 14.79 5.04
N HIS A 48 6.11 13.94 5.96
CA HIS A 48 5.29 14.37 7.09
C HIS A 48 6.06 15.26 8.07
N ALA A 49 7.34 14.97 8.32
CA ALA A 49 8.19 15.80 9.18
C ALA A 49 8.51 17.17 8.54
N GLY A 50 8.59 17.24 7.21
CA GLY A 50 8.82 18.48 6.45
C GLY A 50 7.59 19.37 6.29
N GLY A 51 6.37 18.82 6.43
CA GLY A 51 5.10 19.55 6.32
C GLY A 51 4.75 20.45 7.50
N LEU A 52 5.53 20.42 8.58
CA LEU A 52 5.36 21.28 9.76
C LEU A 52 6.23 22.55 9.70
N LYS A 53 6.41 23.13 8.50
CA LYS A 53 7.11 24.42 8.29
C LYS A 53 6.51 25.20 7.12
N THR A 54 5.23 25.52 7.22
CA THR A 54 4.57 26.61 6.47
C THR A 54 3.48 27.19 7.34
#